data_AF-A0A2U1NE61-F1
#
_entry.id   AF-A0A2U1NE61-F1
#
_cell.length_a   1.000
_cell.length_b   1.000
_cell.length_c   1.000
_cell.angle_alpha   90.00
_cell.angle_beta   90.00
_cell.angle_gamma   90.00
#
_symmetry.space_group_name_H-M   'P 1'
#
loop_
_entity.id
_entity.type
_entity.pdbx_description
1 polymer ?
#
loop_
_entity_poly.entity_id
_entity_poly.type
_entity_poly.pdbx_seq_one_letter_code
_entity_poly.pdbx_strand_id
1 'polypeptide(L)'
;MGESSLSMEIDPPFKENQATPDDWRKALAKVVPAVVVLRTTAGRAFDTESAGSSYATGFVVDKARGIILTNRHVVKPGPVVAEAMFVNREEIPVYPIYRDPVHDFGFFRYDPAAIQFLSYEEIPLAPDAACVGLEIRVVDLYIGWYPCSYGSGCSTL
;
A
#
# COMPACT_ATOMS: atom_id res chain seq x y z
N MET A 1 36.17 20.28 -40.91
CA MET A 1 35.14 19.28 -41.28
C MET A 1 35.42 18.03 -40.47
N GLY A 2 34.61 17.76 -39.46
CA GLY A 2 34.74 16.60 -38.58
C GLY A 2 33.38 16.36 -37.95
N GLU A 3 32.55 15.56 -38.61
CA GLU A 3 31.26 15.12 -38.06
C GLU A 3 31.50 13.80 -37.33
N SER A 4 31.34 13.82 -36.00
CA SER A 4 31.38 12.62 -35.16
C SER A 4 29.98 12.03 -35.13
N SER A 5 29.81 10.85 -35.71
CA SER A 5 28.60 10.06 -35.63
C SER A 5 28.40 9.54 -34.21
N LEU A 6 27.45 10.09 -33.46
CA LEU A 6 26.88 9.42 -32.28
C LEU A 6 25.83 8.43 -32.76
N SER A 7 26.20 7.16 -32.84
CA SER A 7 25.25 6.05 -32.94
C SER A 7 24.58 5.86 -31.59
N MET A 8 23.26 6.10 -31.50
CA MET A 8 22.45 5.58 -30.42
C MET A 8 22.30 4.07 -30.63
N GLU A 9 22.80 3.28 -29.68
CA GLU A 9 22.45 1.86 -29.61
C GLU A 9 20.97 1.76 -29.26
N ILE A 10 20.17 1.23 -30.18
CA ILE A 10 18.75 0.95 -29.96
C ILE A 10 18.69 -0.37 -29.20
N ASP A 11 18.14 -0.33 -27.98
CA ASP A 11 17.85 -1.53 -27.18
C ASP A 11 17.11 -2.58 -28.04
N PRO A 12 17.40 -3.88 -27.85
CA PRO A 12 16.77 -4.94 -28.62
C PRO A 12 15.23 -4.89 -28.51
N PRO A 13 14.50 -5.35 -29.54
CA PRO A 13 13.04 -5.24 -29.59
C PRO A 13 12.40 -5.90 -28.36
N PHE A 14 11.56 -5.12 -27.70
CA PHE A 14 10.79 -5.46 -26.50
C PHE A 14 10.04 -6.79 -26.69
N LYS A 15 10.36 -7.80 -25.86
CA LYS A 15 9.56 -9.04 -25.79
C LYS A 15 8.24 -8.72 -25.11
N GLU A 16 7.15 -8.86 -25.84
CA GLU A 16 5.80 -8.72 -25.33
C GLU A 16 5.58 -9.69 -24.16
N ASN A 17 5.54 -9.15 -22.94
CA ASN A 17 5.40 -9.93 -21.72
C ASN A 17 3.92 -10.24 -21.52
N GLN A 18 3.40 -11.22 -22.25
CA GLN A 18 1.99 -11.62 -22.18
C GLN A 18 1.75 -12.51 -20.94
N ALA A 19 1.56 -11.88 -19.78
CA ALA A 19 1.09 -12.58 -18.59
C ALA A 19 -0.29 -13.19 -18.88
N THR A 20 -0.44 -14.50 -18.62
CA THR A 20 -1.73 -15.16 -18.88
C THR A 20 -2.74 -14.84 -17.77
N PRO A 21 -4.05 -14.97 -18.03
CA PRO A 21 -5.06 -14.86 -16.97
C PRO A 21 -4.81 -15.79 -15.78
N ASP A 22 -4.21 -16.96 -16.01
CA ASP A 22 -3.82 -17.89 -14.95
C ASP A 22 -2.65 -17.40 -14.11
N ASP A 23 -1.66 -16.74 -14.71
CA ASP A 23 -0.55 -16.13 -13.99
C ASP A 23 -1.05 -15.02 -13.07
N TRP A 24 -2.00 -14.21 -13.57
CA TRP A 24 -2.65 -13.19 -12.77
C TRP A 24 -3.47 -13.77 -11.61
N ARG A 25 -4.23 -14.85 -11.85
CA ARG A 25 -4.96 -15.55 -10.78
C ARG A 25 -4.02 -16.04 -9.69
N LYS A 26 -2.89 -16.64 -10.06
CA LYS A 26 -1.87 -17.12 -9.11
C LYS A 26 -1.22 -15.98 -8.33
N ALA A 27 -0.88 -14.88 -9.02
CA ALA A 27 -0.31 -13.70 -8.38
C ALA A 27 -1.28 -13.09 -7.36
N LEU A 28 -2.54 -12.90 -7.74
CA LEU A 28 -3.57 -12.37 -6.84
C LEU A 28 -3.82 -13.29 -5.63
N ALA A 29 -3.89 -14.61 -5.83
CA ALA A 29 -4.06 -15.55 -4.73
C ALA A 29 -2.92 -15.49 -3.71
N LYS A 30 -1.71 -15.11 -4.13
CA LYS A 30 -0.55 -14.92 -3.25
C LYS A 30 -0.55 -13.56 -2.56
N VAL A 31 -0.90 -12.49 -3.29
CA VAL A 31 -0.78 -11.10 -2.81
C VAL A 31 -1.96 -10.69 -1.92
N VAL A 32 -3.20 -11.07 -2.27
CA VAL A 32 -4.42 -10.62 -1.58
C VAL A 32 -4.39 -10.87 -0.06
N PRO A 33 -3.93 -12.02 0.46
CA PRO A 33 -3.84 -12.25 1.91
C PRO A 33 -2.91 -11.28 2.66
N ALA A 34 -1.95 -10.66 1.94
CA ALA A 34 -0.98 -9.72 2.48
C ALA A 34 -1.41 -8.25 2.36
N VAL A 35 -2.57 -8.00 1.75
CA VAL A 35 -3.20 -6.69 1.65
C VAL A 35 -4.07 -6.47 2.89
N VAL A 36 -3.97 -5.29 3.47
CA VAL A 36 -4.70 -4.90 4.67
C VAL A 36 -5.45 -3.59 4.46
N VAL A 37 -6.59 -3.45 5.12
CA VAL A 37 -7.26 -2.15 5.26
C VAL A 37 -6.76 -1.49 6.54
N LEU A 38 -6.20 -0.30 6.42
CA LEU A 38 -5.78 0.54 7.52
C LEU A 38 -6.91 1.50 7.89
N ARG A 39 -7.34 1.45 9.15
CA ARG A 39 -8.21 2.46 9.77
C ARG A 39 -7.35 3.36 10.62
N THR A 40 -7.26 4.63 10.28
CA THR A 40 -6.47 5.63 11.02
C THR A 40 -7.38 6.70 11.59
N THR A 41 -7.31 6.92 12.89
CA THR A 41 -8.12 7.90 13.61
C THR A 41 -7.24 8.97 14.24
N ALA A 42 -7.39 10.20 13.75
CA ALA A 42 -6.82 11.40 14.34
C ALA A 42 -7.84 12.04 15.29
N GLY A 43 -7.60 11.96 16.60
CA GLY A 43 -8.52 12.47 17.61
C GLY A 43 -8.60 14.00 17.68
N ARG A 44 -7.61 14.71 17.11
CA ARG A 44 -7.51 16.17 17.10
C ARG A 44 -6.88 16.64 15.79
N ALA A 45 -7.22 17.86 15.38
CA ALA A 45 -6.55 18.52 14.28
C ALA A 45 -5.09 18.79 14.65
N PHE A 46 -4.19 18.61 13.69
CA PHE A 46 -2.75 18.77 13.86
C PHE A 46 -2.08 19.09 12.53
N ASP A 47 -1.14 20.03 12.52
CA ASP A 47 -0.31 20.36 11.35
C ASP A 47 -1.10 20.46 10.04
N THR A 48 -2.14 21.30 10.04
CA THR A 48 -3.10 21.53 8.93
C THR A 48 -4.07 20.39 8.59
N GLU A 49 -3.95 19.22 9.21
CA GLU A 49 -4.92 18.13 9.07
C GLU A 49 -6.03 18.19 10.13
N SER A 50 -7.27 17.89 9.72
CA SER A 50 -8.44 17.85 10.60
C SER A 50 -8.52 16.55 11.39
N ALA A 51 -9.23 16.60 12.53
CA ALA A 51 -9.63 15.38 13.24
C ALA A 51 -10.59 14.54 12.39
N GLY A 52 -10.52 13.23 12.53
CA GLY A 52 -11.39 12.30 11.81
C GLY A 52 -10.79 10.91 11.67
N SER A 53 -11.56 10.01 11.09
CA SER A 53 -11.14 8.65 10.75
C SER A 53 -11.10 8.50 9.24
N SER A 54 -10.07 7.81 8.74
CA SER A 54 -9.91 7.48 7.32
C SER A 54 -9.56 6.02 7.15
N TYR A 55 -9.89 5.50 5.97
CA TYR A 55 -9.56 4.15 5.54
C TYR A 55 -8.63 4.23 4.34
N ALA A 56 -7.65 3.33 4.31
CA ALA A 56 -6.74 3.22 3.20
C ALA A 56 -6.20 1.79 3.11
N THR A 57 -5.44 1.52 2.06
CA THR A 57 -4.86 0.20 1.84
C THR A 57 -3.39 0.19 2.24
N GLY A 58 -2.97 -0.93 2.82
CA GLY A 58 -1.60 -1.23 3.18
C GLY A 58 -1.17 -2.59 2.67
N PHE A 59 0.13 -2.78 2.55
CA PHE A 59 0.75 -3.99 2.05
C PHE A 59 1.79 -4.48 3.06
N VAL A 60 1.70 -5.73 3.50
CA VAL A 60 2.75 -6.30 4.35
C VAL A 60 4.00 -6.55 3.50
N VAL A 61 5.09 -5.86 3.85
CA VAL A 61 6.37 -5.91 3.11
C VAL A 61 7.48 -6.62 3.89
N ASP A 62 7.32 -6.76 5.21
CA ASP A 62 8.21 -7.56 6.07
C ASP A 62 7.37 -8.22 7.15
N LYS A 63 7.09 -9.52 6.99
CA LYS A 63 6.28 -10.31 7.92
C LYS A 63 7.01 -10.59 9.22
N ALA A 64 8.33 -10.75 9.19
CA ALA A 64 9.14 -11.07 10.36
C ALA A 64 9.19 -9.89 11.35
N ARG A 65 9.26 -8.66 10.83
CA ARG A 65 9.26 -7.43 11.62
C ARG A 65 7.89 -6.79 11.77
N GLY A 66 6.88 -7.32 11.08
CA GLY A 66 5.53 -6.81 11.07
C GLY A 66 5.43 -5.41 10.45
N ILE A 67 6.01 -5.19 9.28
CA ILE A 67 6.02 -3.88 8.60
C ILE A 67 4.97 -3.85 7.49
N ILE A 68 4.14 -2.81 7.53
CA ILE A 68 3.13 -2.50 6.52
C ILE A 68 3.56 -1.22 5.80
N LEU A 69 3.66 -1.29 4.48
CA LEU A 69 3.84 -0.14 3.59
C LEU A 69 2.47 0.44 3.22
N THR A 70 2.36 1.76 3.26
CA THR A 70 1.18 2.50 2.81
C THR A 70 1.58 3.90 2.32
N ASN A 71 0.63 4.72 1.90
CA ASN A 71 0.92 6.10 1.53
C ASN A 71 1.20 6.99 2.75
N ARG A 72 1.98 8.04 2.55
CA ARG A 72 2.40 8.98 3.62
C ARG A 72 1.19 9.68 4.24
N HIS A 73 0.21 10.03 3.44
CA HIS A 73 -1.00 10.73 3.89
C HIS A 73 -1.89 9.88 4.81
N VAL A 74 -1.71 8.55 4.81
CA VAL A 74 -2.41 7.61 5.70
C VAL A 74 -1.83 7.65 7.10
N VAL A 75 -0.50 7.78 7.22
CA VAL A 75 0.20 7.81 8.51
C VAL A 75 -0.21 8.99 9.39
N LYS A 76 -0.64 10.09 8.76
CA LYS A 76 -0.91 11.42 9.36
C LYS A 76 0.36 12.06 9.96
N PRO A 77 0.43 13.41 10.02
CA PRO A 77 1.57 14.12 10.62
C PRO A 77 1.52 14.13 12.15
N GLY A 78 0.33 14.00 12.74
CA GLY A 78 0.11 14.06 14.18
C GLY A 78 -0.09 12.69 14.83
N PRO A 79 -0.28 12.65 16.16
CA PRO A 79 -0.61 11.44 16.89
C PRO A 79 -1.90 10.79 16.37
N VAL A 80 -1.83 9.48 16.10
CA VAL A 80 -2.95 8.69 15.59
C VAL A 80 -3.14 7.39 16.34
N VAL A 81 -4.37 6.91 16.36
CA VAL A 81 -4.70 5.51 16.66
C VAL A 81 -4.95 4.82 15.33
N ALA A 82 -4.24 3.72 15.06
CA ALA A 82 -4.35 3.01 13.80
C ALA A 82 -4.53 1.51 14.02
N GLU A 83 -5.34 0.89 13.17
CA GLU A 83 -5.66 -0.53 13.18
C GLU A 83 -5.56 -1.08 11.75
N ALA A 84 -5.03 -2.29 11.61
CA ALA A 84 -4.98 -3.02 10.35
C ALA A 84 -5.99 -4.16 10.39
N MET A 85 -6.78 -4.25 9.31
CA MET A 85 -7.77 -5.30 9.12
C MET A 85 -7.35 -6.17 7.95
N PHE A 86 -7.18 -7.46 8.23
CA PHE A 86 -6.82 -8.44 7.21
C PHE A 86 -8.06 -8.99 6.48
N VAL A 87 -7.84 -9.70 5.37
CA VAL A 87 -8.92 -10.29 4.55
C VAL A 87 -9.86 -11.22 5.34
N ASN A 88 -9.36 -11.86 6.39
CA ASN A 88 -10.15 -12.72 7.27
C ASN A 88 -10.82 -11.97 8.43
N ARG A 89 -10.79 -10.62 8.41
CA ARG A 89 -11.36 -9.72 9.42
C ARG A 89 -10.67 -9.76 10.78
N GLU A 90 -9.45 -10.29 10.87
CA GLU A 90 -8.61 -10.04 12.05
C GLU A 90 -8.22 -8.56 12.07
N GLU A 91 -8.56 -7.87 13.17
CA GLU A 91 -8.19 -6.49 13.43
C GLU A 91 -7.05 -6.45 14.44
N ILE A 92 -5.94 -5.79 14.09
CA ILE A 92 -4.79 -5.67 14.98
C ILE A 92 -4.35 -4.21 15.10
N PRO A 93 -3.87 -3.76 16.28
CA PRO A 93 -3.33 -2.42 16.44
C PRO A 93 -2.03 -2.28 15.64
N VAL A 94 -1.84 -1.11 15.02
CA VAL A 94 -0.61 -0.79 14.29
C VAL A 94 -0.09 0.59 14.68
N TYR A 95 1.22 0.77 14.59
CA TYR A 95 1.89 1.99 15.04
C TYR A 95 2.73 2.59 13.93
N PRO A 96 2.63 3.91 13.67
CA PRO A 96 3.45 4.55 12.67
C PRO A 96 4.92 4.50 13.11
N ILE A 97 5.80 4.00 12.24
CA ILE A 97 7.25 3.95 12.50
C ILE A 97 8.05 4.86 11.59
N TYR A 98 7.48 5.25 10.45
CA TYR A 98 8.10 6.16 9.51
C TYR A 98 7.06 6.86 8.63
N ARG A 99 7.30 8.13 8.37
CA ARG A 99 6.54 8.95 7.44
C ARG A 99 7.54 9.69 6.57
N ASP A 100 7.57 9.39 5.28
CA ASP A 100 8.54 10.02 4.39
C ASP A 100 8.24 11.53 4.25
N PRO A 101 9.26 12.41 4.29
CA PRO A 101 9.03 13.85 4.16
C PRO A 101 8.76 14.31 2.73
N VAL A 102 9.23 13.56 1.72
CA VAL A 102 9.28 13.98 0.31
C VAL A 102 8.32 13.13 -0.53
N HIS A 103 8.46 11.83 -0.44
CA HIS A 103 7.70 10.83 -1.19
C HIS A 103 6.40 10.47 -0.47
N ASP A 104 5.38 10.02 -1.20
CA ASP A 104 4.09 9.65 -0.62
C ASP A 104 4.06 8.19 -0.14
N PHE A 105 5.03 7.83 0.73
CA PHE A 105 5.02 6.55 1.43
C PHE A 105 5.27 6.67 2.93
N GLY A 106 4.85 5.64 3.67
CA GLY A 106 5.06 5.52 5.09
C GLY A 106 4.96 4.07 5.54
N PHE A 107 5.41 3.83 6.78
CA PHE A 107 5.44 2.50 7.36
C PHE A 107 4.69 2.46 8.69
N PHE A 108 3.85 1.45 8.83
CA PHE A 108 3.29 1.01 10.10
C PHE A 108 3.97 -0.27 10.57
N ARG A 109 3.99 -0.46 11.89
CA ARG A 109 4.44 -1.70 12.52
C ARG A 109 3.31 -2.34 13.31
N TYR A 110 3.18 -3.65 13.19
CA TYR A 110 2.28 -4.48 13.98
C TYR A 110 3.06 -5.59 14.68
N ASP A 111 2.40 -6.29 15.60
CA ASP A 111 2.94 -7.52 16.20
C ASP A 111 2.50 -8.73 15.36
N PRO A 112 3.40 -9.45 14.68
CA PRO A 112 3.05 -10.64 13.91
C PRO A 112 2.36 -11.73 14.73
N ALA A 113 2.62 -11.80 16.04
CA ALA A 113 1.99 -12.77 16.94
C ALA A 113 0.50 -12.46 17.22
N ALA A 114 0.03 -11.25 16.90
CA ALA A 114 -1.37 -10.87 17.06
C ALA A 114 -2.28 -11.53 16.01
N ILE A 115 -1.72 -12.05 14.91
CA ILE A 115 -2.45 -12.73 13.84
C ILE A 115 -2.47 -14.23 14.15
N GLN A 116 -3.66 -14.77 14.37
CA GLN A 116 -3.85 -16.14 14.86
C GLN A 116 -4.39 -17.09 13.78
N PHE A 117 -5.19 -16.57 12.84
CA PHE A 117 -5.98 -17.42 11.94
C PHE A 117 -5.62 -17.24 10.47
N LEU A 118 -4.91 -16.18 10.10
CA LEU A 118 -4.49 -15.95 8.72
C LEU A 118 -3.06 -16.44 8.45
N SER A 119 -2.92 -17.27 7.42
CA SER A 119 -1.62 -17.50 6.77
C SER A 119 -1.51 -16.61 5.53
N TYR A 120 -0.46 -15.82 5.47
CA TYR A 120 -0.13 -14.93 4.35
C TYR A 120 1.39 -14.84 4.18
N GLU A 121 1.83 -14.40 3.01
CA GLU A 121 3.25 -14.14 2.70
C GLU A 121 3.48 -12.64 2.55
N GLU A 122 4.70 -12.16 2.80
CA GLU A 122 5.03 -10.76 2.51
C GLU A 122 5.10 -10.49 1.01
N ILE A 123 4.85 -9.24 0.62
CA ILE A 123 4.96 -8.77 -0.76
C ILE A 123 6.38 -8.26 -0.98
N PRO A 124 7.22 -8.98 -1.77
CA PRO A 124 8.58 -8.56 -2.02
C PRO A 124 8.60 -7.29 -2.88
N LEU A 125 9.44 -6.33 -2.50
CA LEU A 125 9.71 -5.15 -3.31
C LEU A 125 10.72 -5.51 -4.41
N ALA A 126 10.41 -5.13 -5.66
CA ALA A 126 11.25 -5.43 -6.82
C ALA A 126 11.53 -4.13 -7.62
N PRO A 127 12.43 -3.26 -7.13
CA PRO A 127 12.69 -1.96 -7.75
C PRO A 127 13.21 -2.06 -9.19
N ASP A 128 14.01 -3.09 -9.50
CA ASP A 128 14.62 -3.28 -10.82
C ASP A 128 13.69 -3.98 -11.83
N ALA A 129 12.50 -4.43 -11.39
CA ALA A 129 11.57 -5.18 -12.23
C ALA A 129 10.63 -4.27 -13.03
N ALA A 130 10.54 -2.98 -12.70
CA ALA A 130 9.67 -2.04 -13.39
C ALA A 130 10.26 -1.63 -14.74
N CYS A 131 9.57 -1.95 -15.83
CA CYS A 131 9.95 -1.55 -17.19
C CYS A 131 8.74 -0.98 -17.95
N VAL A 132 9.02 -0.11 -18.93
CA VAL A 132 7.98 0.45 -19.80
C VAL A 132 7.33 -0.67 -20.60
N GLY A 133 6.00 -0.70 -20.66
CA GLY A 133 5.23 -1.74 -21.36
C GLY A 133 4.91 -2.98 -20.52
N LEU A 134 5.31 -3.01 -19.24
CA LEU A 134 4.90 -4.06 -18.31
C LEU A 134 3.39 -3.92 -17.98
N GLU A 135 2.63 -5.01 -18.11
CA GLU A 135 1.25 -5.05 -17.62
C GLU A 135 1.25 -4.97 -16.09
N ILE A 136 0.50 -4.01 -15.55
CA ILE A 136 0.33 -3.82 -14.11
C ILE A 136 -1.12 -4.03 -13.70
N ARG A 137 -1.32 -4.48 -12.46
CA ARG A 137 -2.63 -4.53 -11.82
C ARG A 137 -2.59 -3.81 -10.50
N VAL A 138 -3.56 -2.93 -10.29
CA VAL A 138 -3.78 -2.27 -9.01
C VAL A 138 -4.66 -3.17 -8.16
N VAL A 139 -4.17 -3.52 -6.98
CA VAL A 139 -4.91 -4.33 -6.01
C VAL A 139 -5.35 -3.42 -4.89
N ASP A 140 -6.64 -3.46 -4.58
CA ASP A 140 -7.25 -2.74 -3.48
C ASP A 140 -8.18 -3.67 -2.71
N LEU A 141 -8.27 -3.50 -1.40
CA LEU A 141 -9.08 -4.35 -0.52
C LEU A 141 -10.27 -3.55 0.02
N TYR A 142 -11.47 -3.95 -0.40
CA TYR A 142 -12.71 -3.36 0.12
C TYR A 142 -13.36 -4.31 1.14
N ILE A 143 -13.34 -3.93 2.41
CA ILE A 143 -14.06 -4.63 3.48
C ILE A 143 -15.40 -3.90 3.66
N GLY A 144 -16.49 -4.48 3.16
CA GLY A 144 -17.82 -3.86 3.04
C GLY A 144 -18.58 -3.63 4.36
N TRP A 145 -17.93 -3.14 5.41
CA TRP A 145 -18.51 -2.90 6.74
C TRP A 145 -17.94 -1.66 7.42
N TYR A 146 -18.20 -0.46 6.87
CA TYR A 146 -18.22 0.77 7.68
C TYR A 146 -19.33 1.69 7.19
N PRO A 147 -20.48 1.78 7.88
CA PRO A 147 -21.33 2.94 7.68
C PRO A 147 -20.53 4.17 8.12
N CYS A 148 -20.34 5.13 7.22
CA CYS A 148 -19.96 6.49 7.59
C CYS A 148 -20.92 6.94 8.70
N SER A 149 -20.43 6.93 9.94
CA SER A 149 -21.19 7.44 11.07
C SER A 149 -21.08 8.96 11.00
N TYR A 150 -22.17 9.58 10.57
CA TYR A 150 -22.57 10.98 10.80
C TYR A 150 -21.52 11.89 11.44
N GLY A 151 -21.06 12.92 10.71
CA GLY A 151 -20.48 14.10 11.34
C GLY A 151 -19.22 14.71 10.73
N SER A 152 -19.13 14.86 9.41
CA SER A 152 -18.21 15.84 8.82
C SER A 152 -18.80 16.33 7.50
N GLY A 153 -18.99 17.65 7.42
CA GLY A 153 -19.84 18.32 6.46
C GLY A 153 -19.58 17.92 5.02
N CYS A 154 -20.65 17.45 4.37
CA CYS A 154 -20.84 17.66 2.95
C CYS A 154 -20.93 19.18 2.74
N SER A 155 -19.80 19.81 2.41
CA SER A 155 -19.81 21.14 1.81
C SER A 155 -19.71 20.93 0.31
N THR A 156 -20.83 21.14 -0.36
CA THR A 156 -20.91 21.38 -1.79
C THR A 156 -19.91 22.46 -2.19
N LEU A 157 -18.93 22.10 -3.01
CA LEU A 157 -18.42 22.91 -4.13
C LEU A 157 -18.05 21.95 -5.26
#